data_AF-A0A8S3Y553-F1
#
_entry.id   AF-A0A8S3Y553-F1
#
_cell.length_a   1.000
_cell.length_b   1.000
_cell.length_c   1.000
_cell.angle_alpha   90.00
_cell.angle_beta   90.00
_cell.angle_gamma   90.00
#
_symmetry.space_group_name_H-M   'P 1'
#
loop_
_entity.id
_entity.type
_entity.pdbx_description
1 polymer ?
#
loop_
_entity_poly.entity_id
_entity_poly.type
_entity_poly.pdbx_seq_one_letter_code
_entity_poly.pdbx_strand_id
1 'polypeptide(L)'
;MISGTGPALNWTDTVTFWRGLWSEPVNHSGGPWTEVVASQCASITPIDPVIITPHDVAEAVLRAPNWKTPGLDGLHHYWLKGFVVCHTMLARQFQEALNQKSLPSLFTTGITHLVPKDQDTIDKIP
;
A
#
# COMPACT_ATOMS: atom_id res chain seq x y z
N MET A 1 -14.17 4.24 40.66
CA MET A 1 -13.88 5.23 39.60
C MET A 1 -12.36 5.35 39.50
N ILE A 2 -11.76 4.84 38.42
CA ILE A 2 -10.32 4.98 38.18
C ILE A 2 -10.18 6.14 37.19
N SER A 3 -9.91 7.35 37.69
CA SER A 3 -9.61 8.51 36.86
C SER A 3 -8.19 8.37 36.32
N GLY A 4 -8.06 7.83 35.10
CA GLY A 4 -6.80 7.82 34.37
C GLY A 4 -6.47 9.22 33.85
N THR A 5 -5.79 10.04 34.65
CA THR A 5 -5.21 11.31 34.20
C THR A 5 -3.80 11.04 33.68
N GLY A 6 -3.69 10.59 32.43
CA GLY A 6 -2.43 10.74 31.68
C GLY A 6 -2.22 12.23 31.31
N PRO A 7 -0.97 12.71 31.18
CA PRO A 7 -0.73 14.08 30.73
C PRO A 7 -1.34 14.29 29.34
N ALA A 8 -1.98 15.44 29.15
CA ALA A 8 -2.50 15.83 27.84
C ALA A 8 -1.36 15.90 26.83
N LEU A 9 -1.44 15.10 25.76
CA LEU A 9 -0.44 15.08 24.70
C LEU A 9 -0.43 16.44 24.00
N ASN A 10 0.72 17.13 24.04
CA ASN A 10 0.96 18.35 23.30
C ASN A 10 1.13 18.02 21.80
N TRP A 11 0.36 18.69 20.94
CA TRP A 11 0.43 18.55 19.49
C TRP A 11 1.84 18.77 18.95
N THR A 12 2.53 19.80 19.44
CA THR A 12 3.90 20.14 19.01
C THR A 12 4.86 19.01 19.30
N ASP A 13 4.78 18.41 20.49
CA ASP A 13 5.66 17.29 20.88
C ASP A 13 5.34 16.04 20.07
N THR A 14 4.06 15.79 19.80
CA THR A 14 3.60 14.67 18.97
C THR A 14 4.11 14.81 17.54
N VAL A 15 3.96 15.98 16.92
CA VAL A 15 4.45 16.26 15.57
C VAL A 15 5.98 16.18 15.51
N THR A 16 6.68 16.73 16.50
CA THR A 16 8.15 16.73 16.54
C THR A 16 8.69 15.30 16.62
N PHE A 17 8.09 14.48 17.49
CA PHE A 17 8.44 13.06 17.63
C PHE A 17 8.26 12.29 16.32
N TRP A 18 7.06 12.33 15.71
CA TRP A 18 6.77 11.58 14.48
C TRP A 18 7.54 12.10 13.27
N ARG A 19 7.75 13.42 13.17
CA ARG A 19 8.55 14.02 12.09
C ARG A 19 9.99 13.52 12.13
N GLY A 20 10.62 13.46 13.31
CA GLY A 20 11.97 12.94 13.46
C GLY A 20 12.10 11.47 13.07
N LEU A 21 11.03 10.69 13.20
CA LEU A 21 11.01 9.27 12.82
C LEU A 21 10.73 9.05 11.33
N TRP A 22 9.85 9.85 10.72
CA TRP A 22 9.30 9.58 9.38
C TRP A 22 9.76 10.54 8.29
N SER A 23 10.18 11.76 8.62
CA SER A 23 10.54 12.79 7.63
C SER A 23 12.04 12.88 7.37
N GLU A 24 12.87 12.44 8.31
CA GLU A 24 14.32 12.44 8.15
C GLU A 24 14.77 11.10 7.55
N PRO A 25 15.45 11.09 6.40
CA PRO A 25 15.99 9.86 5.83
C PRO A 25 17.11 9.32 6.72
N VAL A 26 16.89 8.14 7.32
CA VAL A 26 17.88 7.44 8.14
C VAL A 26 18.46 6.26 7.34
N ASN A 27 19.78 6.14 7.32
CA ASN A 27 20.44 4.94 6.80
C ASN A 27 20.33 3.82 7.84
N HIS A 28 19.45 2.86 7.58
CA HIS A 28 19.32 1.68 8.42
C HIS A 28 20.44 0.68 8.09
N SER A 29 21.36 0.46 9.03
CA SER A 29 22.22 -0.74 9.01
C SER A 29 21.42 -1.94 9.55
N GLY A 30 21.65 -3.12 8.99
CA GLY A 30 21.03 -4.34 9.51
C GLY A 30 21.42 -4.55 10.97
N GLY A 31 20.42 -4.77 11.85
CA GLY A 31 20.68 -5.15 13.23
C GLY A 31 21.06 -6.64 13.32
N PRO A 32 21.62 -7.12 14.45
CA PRO A 32 22.02 -8.53 14.62
C PRO A 32 20.91 -9.55 14.32
N TRP A 33 19.65 -9.14 14.42
CA TRP A 33 18.49 -9.96 14.09
C TRP A 33 18.42 -10.36 12.61
N THR A 34 19.02 -9.61 11.68
CA THR A 34 18.99 -9.95 10.25
C THR A 34 19.77 -11.22 9.95
N GLU A 35 20.88 -11.46 10.64
CA GLU A 35 21.67 -12.69 10.55
C GLU A 35 20.89 -13.88 11.12
N VAL A 36 20.18 -13.67 12.24
CA VAL A 36 19.30 -14.69 12.83
C VAL A 36 18.21 -15.09 11.85
N VAL A 37 17.51 -14.11 11.27
CA VAL A 37 16.46 -14.37 10.27
C VAL A 37 17.04 -15.05 9.03
N ALA A 38 18.21 -14.61 8.53
CA ALA A 38 18.88 -15.25 7.40
C ALA A 38 19.22 -16.72 7.69
N SER A 39 19.67 -17.03 8.91
CA SER A 39 19.97 -18.41 9.33
C SER A 39 18.72 -19.28 9.41
N GLN A 40 17.61 -18.72 9.90
CA GLN A 40 16.31 -19.40 9.97
C GLN A 40 15.71 -19.65 8.59
N CYS A 41 15.96 -18.73 7.64
CA CYS A 41 15.51 -18.84 6.26
C CYS A 41 16.42 -19.72 5.39
N ALA A 42 17.62 -20.12 5.86
CA ALA A 42 18.59 -20.87 5.05
C ALA A 42 18.08 -22.24 4.58
N SER A 43 17.16 -22.85 5.32
CA SER A 43 16.51 -24.11 4.97
C SER A 43 15.24 -23.95 4.14
N ILE A 44 14.77 -22.72 3.95
CA ILE A 44 13.54 -22.44 3.19
C ILE A 44 13.88 -22.51 1.71
N THR A 45 13.19 -23.40 0.99
CA THR A 45 13.28 -23.48 -0.46
C THR A 45 12.81 -22.15 -1.07
N PRO A 46 13.61 -21.51 -1.94
CA PRO A 46 13.18 -20.32 -2.66
C PRO A 46 11.88 -20.61 -3.43
N ILE A 47 10.96 -19.63 -3.43
CA ILE A 47 9.75 -19.73 -4.24
C ILE A 47 10.14 -19.77 -5.73
N ASP A 48 9.44 -20.59 -6.50
CA ASP A 48 9.62 -20.62 -7.94
C ASP A 48 9.32 -19.23 -8.55
N PRO A 49 9.95 -18.89 -9.70
CA PRO A 49 9.66 -17.64 -10.38
C PRO A 49 8.16 -17.50 -10.66
N VAL A 50 7.57 -16.44 -10.10
CA VAL A 50 6.15 -16.15 -10.31
C VAL A 50 5.97 -15.61 -11.72
N ILE A 51 5.09 -16.27 -12.49
CA ILE A 51 4.67 -15.82 -13.81
C ILE A 51 3.22 -15.35 -13.71
N ILE A 52 2.99 -14.07 -13.96
CA ILE A 52 1.65 -13.48 -13.97
C ILE A 52 1.08 -13.57 -15.39
N THR A 53 0.00 -14.32 -15.53
CA THR A 53 -0.70 -14.53 -16.80
C THR A 53 -1.94 -13.65 -16.91
N PRO A 54 -2.49 -13.44 -18.13
CA PRO A 54 -3.77 -12.76 -18.30
C PRO A 54 -4.92 -13.47 -17.57
N HIS A 55 -4.84 -14.79 -17.39
CA HIS A 55 -5.84 -15.56 -16.65
C HIS A 55 -5.85 -15.19 -15.16
N ASP A 56 -4.67 -15.05 -14.55
CA ASP A 56 -4.55 -14.63 -13.15
C ASP A 56 -5.18 -13.25 -12.93
N VAL A 57 -4.97 -12.33 -13.88
CA VAL A 57 -5.59 -11.00 -13.85
C VAL A 57 -7.11 -11.10 -14.01
N ALA A 58 -7.60 -11.92 -14.93
CA ALA A 58 -9.03 -12.11 -15.14
C ALA A 58 -9.71 -12.65 -13.86
N GLU A 59 -9.13 -13.66 -13.21
CA GLU A 59 -9.64 -14.20 -11.95
C GLU A 59 -9.64 -13.15 -10.83
N ALA A 60 -8.55 -12.38 -10.71
CA ALA A 60 -8.44 -11.32 -9.71
C ALA A 60 -9.48 -10.21 -9.92
N VAL A 61 -9.65 -9.75 -11.17
CA VAL A 61 -10.59 -8.70 -11.54
C VAL A 61 -12.04 -9.14 -11.31
N LEU A 62 -12.38 -10.41 -11.59
CA LEU A 62 -13.72 -10.94 -11.34
C LEU A 62 -14.13 -10.87 -9.86
N ARG A 63 -13.18 -11.13 -8.95
CA ARG A 63 -13.40 -11.06 -7.50
C ARG A 63 -13.49 -9.64 -6.97
N ALA A 64 -13.03 -8.64 -7.73
CA ALA A 64 -13.00 -7.26 -7.30
C ALA A 64 -14.41 -6.61 -7.31
N PRO A 65 -14.80 -5.79 -6.31
CA PRO A 65 -16.10 -5.11 -6.31
C PRO A 65 -16.18 -4.05 -7.41
N ASN A 66 -17.29 -4.03 -8.16
CA ASN A 66 -17.45 -3.25 -9.40
C ASN A 66 -17.13 -1.75 -9.27
N TRP A 67 -17.65 -1.11 -8.23
CA TRP A 67 -17.67 0.35 -8.09
C TRP A 67 -16.70 0.87 -7.03
N LYS A 68 -15.55 0.20 -6.88
CA LYS A 68 -14.45 0.79 -6.11
C LYS A 68 -13.91 2.02 -6.85
N THR A 69 -13.49 3.02 -6.09
CA THR A 69 -12.81 4.22 -6.61
C THR A 69 -11.66 3.78 -7.52
N PRO A 70 -11.55 4.33 -8.74
CA PRO A 70 -10.52 3.95 -9.67
C PRO A 70 -9.18 4.56 -9.24
N GLY A 71 -8.09 4.03 -9.78
CA GLY A 71 -6.77 4.65 -9.64
C GLY A 71 -6.65 5.91 -10.50
N LEU A 72 -5.40 6.36 -10.70
CA LEU A 72 -5.10 7.49 -11.59
C LEU A 72 -5.45 7.21 -13.07
N ASP A 73 -5.71 5.95 -13.42
CA ASP A 73 -6.14 5.51 -14.74
C ASP A 73 -7.65 5.72 -15.00
N GLY A 74 -8.44 6.02 -13.96
CA GLY A 74 -9.89 6.19 -14.07
C GLY A 74 -10.66 4.90 -14.36
N LEU A 75 -10.00 3.73 -14.35
CA LEU A 75 -10.61 2.46 -14.70
C LEU A 75 -11.20 1.76 -13.47
N HIS A 76 -12.53 1.78 -13.37
CA HIS A 76 -13.23 0.98 -12.37
C HIS A 76 -13.12 -0.52 -12.66
N HIS A 77 -13.19 -1.34 -11.61
CA HIS A 77 -13.23 -2.79 -11.75
C HIS A 77 -14.39 -3.27 -12.63
N TYR A 78 -15.52 -2.55 -12.64
CA TYR A 78 -16.64 -2.83 -13.55
C TYR A 78 -16.19 -2.90 -15.02
N TRP A 79 -15.41 -1.91 -15.48
CA TRP A 79 -14.90 -1.85 -16.84
C TRP A 79 -13.80 -2.88 -17.07
N LEU A 80 -12.92 -3.07 -16.09
CA LEU A 80 -11.87 -4.09 -16.17
C LEU A 80 -12.45 -5.50 -16.33
N LYS A 81 -13.62 -5.81 -15.75
CA LYS A 81 -14.28 -7.11 -15.97
C LYS A 81 -14.72 -7.33 -17.41
N GLY A 82 -15.14 -6.27 -18.10
CA GLY A 82 -15.60 -6.33 -19.49
C GLY A 82 -14.47 -6.23 -20.52
N PHE A 83 -13.37 -5.54 -20.19
CA PHE A 83 -12.29 -5.27 -21.12
C PHE A 83 -11.16 -6.29 -21.03
N VAL A 84 -11.34 -7.44 -21.69
CA VAL A 84 -10.34 -8.53 -21.74
C VAL A 84 -8.98 -8.06 -22.27
N VAL A 85 -8.96 -7.08 -23.18
CA VAL A 85 -7.72 -6.48 -23.70
C VAL A 85 -6.88 -5.87 -22.56
N CYS A 86 -7.52 -5.29 -21.54
CA CYS A 86 -6.83 -4.75 -20.38
C CYS A 86 -6.14 -5.84 -19.55
N HIS A 87 -6.68 -7.06 -19.49
CA HIS A 87 -6.07 -8.17 -18.72
C HIS A 87 -4.70 -8.53 -19.25
N THR A 88 -4.55 -8.57 -20.58
CA THR A 88 -3.27 -8.87 -21.23
C THR A 88 -2.24 -7.79 -20.94
N MET A 89 -2.65 -6.52 -21.02
CA MET A 89 -1.76 -5.41 -20.72
C MET A 89 -1.35 -5.38 -19.24
N LEU A 90 -2.31 -5.54 -18.32
CA LEU A 90 -2.05 -5.58 -16.88
C LEU A 90 -1.10 -6.71 -16.50
N ALA A 91 -1.31 -7.93 -17.03
CA ALA A 91 -0.42 -9.05 -16.79
C ALA A 91 1.03 -8.75 -17.22
N ARG A 92 1.20 -8.15 -18.41
CA ARG A 92 2.52 -7.71 -18.89
C ARG A 92 3.16 -6.70 -17.94
N GLN A 93 2.41 -5.65 -17.55
CA GLN A 93 2.92 -4.60 -16.68
C GLN A 93 3.28 -5.14 -15.28
N PHE A 94 2.48 -6.05 -14.72
CA PHE A 94 2.78 -6.70 -13.45
C PHE A 94 4.03 -7.58 -13.56
N GLN A 95 4.18 -8.34 -14.65
CA GLN A 95 5.37 -9.15 -14.86
C GLN A 95 6.63 -8.29 -15.07
N GLU A 96 6.53 -7.20 -15.82
CA GLU A 96 7.63 -6.25 -16.01
C GLU A 96 8.08 -5.65 -14.67
N ALA A 97 7.14 -5.27 -13.81
CA ALA A 97 7.44 -4.75 -12.48
C ALA A 97 8.15 -5.78 -11.58
N LEU A 98 7.74 -7.05 -11.62
CA LEU A 98 8.42 -8.13 -10.91
C LEU A 98 9.85 -8.35 -11.44
N ASN A 99 10.02 -8.38 -12.76
CA ASN A 99 11.31 -8.62 -13.40
C ASN A 99 12.30 -7.48 -13.14
N GLN A 100 11.84 -6.23 -13.20
CA GLN A 100 12.67 -5.04 -12.99
C GLN A 100 12.92 -4.74 -11.51
N LYS A 101 12.20 -5.42 -10.59
CA LYS A 101 12.19 -5.11 -9.14
C LYS A 101 11.91 -3.63 -8.87
N SER A 102 11.08 -3.02 -9.71
CA SER A 102 10.72 -1.62 -9.67
C SER A 102 9.24 -1.47 -9.99
N LEU A 103 8.54 -0.64 -9.22
CA LEU A 103 7.11 -0.40 -9.41
C LEU A 103 6.90 0.91 -10.18
N PRO A 104 6.10 0.90 -11.26
CA PRO A 104 5.65 2.13 -11.91
C PRO A 104 5.01 3.09 -10.89
N SER A 105 5.17 4.39 -11.10
CA SER A 105 4.56 5.42 -10.23
C SER A 105 3.05 5.22 -10.08
N LEU A 106 2.36 4.78 -11.14
CA LEU A 106 0.94 4.46 -11.12
C LEU A 106 0.55 3.44 -10.03
N PHE A 107 1.43 2.49 -9.69
CA PHE A 107 1.17 1.49 -8.64
C PHE A 107 1.43 2.02 -7.23
N THR A 108 2.21 3.08 -7.11
CA THR A 108 2.65 3.64 -5.83
C THR A 108 2.01 5.00 -5.52
N THR A 109 1.17 5.50 -6.41
CA THR A 109 0.48 6.79 -6.27
C THR A 109 -1.04 6.59 -6.32
N GLY A 110 -1.76 7.38 -5.53
CA GLY A 110 -3.21 7.30 -5.42
C GLY A 110 -3.83 8.66 -5.16
N ILE A 111 -5.13 8.79 -5.46
CA ILE A 111 -5.90 9.99 -5.15
C ILE A 111 -6.52 9.80 -3.77
N THR A 112 -6.18 10.68 -2.82
CA THR A 112 -6.76 10.67 -1.48
C THR A 112 -7.99 11.56 -1.45
N HIS A 113 -9.15 10.98 -1.19
CA HIS A 113 -10.38 11.71 -0.92
C HIS A 113 -10.66 11.73 0.59
N LEU A 114 -10.82 12.92 1.16
CA LEU A 114 -11.26 13.08 2.54
C LEU A 114 -12.79 12.95 2.58
N VAL A 115 -13.29 11.86 3.16
CA VAL A 115 -14.72 11.64 3.38
C VAL A 115 -15.01 11.82 4.87
N PRO A 116 -15.74 12.88 5.27
CA PRO A 116 -16.09 13.08 6.66
C PRO A 116 -16.99 11.96 7.17
N LYS A 117 -16.79 11.56 8.43
CA LYS A 117 -17.56 10.47 9.06
C LYS A 117 -19.00 10.89 9.35
N ASP A 118 -19.21 12.17 9.72
CA ASP A 118 -20.49 12.77 10.08
C ASP A 118 -20.60 14.20 9.50
N GLN A 119 -21.81 14.79 9.49
CA GLN A 119 -22.02 16.18 9.01
C GLN A 119 -21.37 17.25 9.92
N ASP A 120 -20.93 16.87 11.12
CA ASP A 120 -20.40 17.78 12.14
C ASP A 120 -18.90 18.10 11.90
N THR A 121 -18.58 18.44 10.66
CA THR A 121 -17.21 18.81 10.26
C THR A 121 -17.09 20.32 10.21
N ILE A 122 -17.35 20.97 11.36
CA ILE A 122 -16.90 22.34 11.56
C ILE A 122 -15.47 22.24 12.05
N ASP A 123 -14.52 22.65 11.22
CA ASP A 123 -13.17 22.96 11.66
C ASP A 123 -13.28 24.07 12.72
N LYS A 124 -13.29 23.68 13.99
CA LYS A 124 -13.15 24.61 15.12
C LYS A 124 -11.68 25.04 15.17
N ILE A 125 -11.31 25.94 14.28
CA ILE A 125 -10.02 26.63 14.30
C ILE A 125 -10.09 27.70 15.40
N PRO A 126 -9.21 27.67 16.42
CA PRO A 126 -8.88 28.87 17.20
C PRO A 126 -7.88 29.77 16.46
#